data_AF-A0A286G933-F1
#
_entry.id   AF-A0A286G933-F1
#
_cell.length_a   1.000
_cell.length_b   1.000
_cell.length_c   1.000
_cell.angle_alpha   90.00
_cell.angle_beta   90.00
_cell.angle_gamma   90.00
#
_symmetry.space_group_name_H-M   'P 1'
#
loop_
_entity.id
_entity.type
_entity.pdbx_description
1 polymer ?
#
loop_
_entity_poly.entity_id
_entity_poly.type
_entity_poly.pdbx_seq_one_letter_code
_entity_poly.pdbx_strand_id
1 'polypeptide(L)' 'MLNNQEETQLASALTHDINDALNRRIEERFRAALFLADPSLDMDSVVVVSNVENDNELTVDGVDDEIIDKAMAIFESQSE' A
#
# COMPACT_ATOMS: atom_id res chain seq x y z
N MET A 1 18.12 28.43 -23.64
CA MET A 1 17.29 27.23 -23.77
C MET A 1 17.99 26.10 -23.04
N LEU A 2 17.74 25.99 -21.75
CA LEU A 2 18.13 24.93 -20.83
C LEU A 2 16.98 24.95 -19.83
N ASN A 3 16.14 23.92 -19.78
CA ASN A 3 15.23 23.65 -18.66
C ASN A 3 14.42 22.36 -18.82
N ASN A 4 14.38 21.72 -20.00
CA ASN A 4 13.62 20.47 -20.18
C ASN A 4 14.13 19.31 -19.30
N GLN A 5 15.44 19.27 -18.99
CA GLN A 5 16.02 18.21 -18.15
C GLN A 5 15.68 18.39 -16.66
N GLU A 6 15.68 19.62 -16.15
CA GLU A 6 15.30 19.91 -14.77
C GLU A 6 13.80 19.70 -14.55
N GLU A 7 12.94 20.12 -15.48
CA GLU A 7 11.48 19.90 -15.38
C GLU A 7 11.13 18.41 -15.39
N THR A 8 11.80 17.60 -16.19
CA THR A 8 11.57 16.14 -16.24
C THR A 8 12.02 15.47 -14.94
N GLN A 9 13.15 15.90 -14.36
CA GLN A 9 13.64 15.39 -13.07
C GLN A 9 12.70 15.79 -11.92
N LEU A 10 12.20 17.03 -11.92
CA LEU A 10 11.25 17.51 -10.91
C LEU A 10 9.93 16.75 -10.99
N ALA A 11 9.41 16.52 -12.20
CA ALA A 11 8.17 15.76 -12.41
C ALA A 11 8.33 14.29 -11.98
N SER A 12 9.50 13.68 -12.25
CA SER A 12 9.80 12.31 -11.82
C SER A 12 9.90 12.19 -10.30
N ALA A 13 10.57 13.13 -9.63
CA ALA A 13 10.68 13.15 -8.17
C ALA A 13 9.32 13.35 -7.51
N LEU A 14 8.50 14.28 -8.02
CA LEU A 14 7.15 14.50 -7.51
C LEU A 14 6.25 13.26 -7.68
N THR A 15 6.38 12.56 -8.81
CA THR A 15 5.62 11.32 -9.07
C THR A 15 6.02 10.23 -8.08
N HIS A 16 7.31 10.05 -7.84
CA HIS A 16 7.82 9.08 -6.87
C HIS A 16 7.33 9.38 -5.45
N ASP A 17 7.42 10.63 -5.00
CA ASP A 17 6.96 11.04 -3.66
C ASP A 17 5.45 10.80 -3.47
N ILE A 18 4.65 11.05 -4.52
CA ILE A 18 3.21 10.78 -4.50
C ILE A 18 2.95 9.28 -4.42
N ASN A 19 3.65 8.48 -5.21
CA ASN A 19 3.47 7.02 -5.22
C ASN A 19 3.89 6.41 -3.88
N ASP A 20 4.99 6.85 -3.28
CA ASP A 20 5.42 6.43 -1.95
C ASP A 20 4.38 6.78 -0.87
N ALA A 21 3.81 7.98 -0.94
CA ALA A 21 2.76 8.40 -0.01
C ALA A 21 1.48 7.57 -0.19
N LEU A 22 1.11 7.24 -1.43
CA LEU A 22 -0.03 6.38 -1.72
C LEU A 22 0.22 4.93 -1.26
N ASN A 23 1.39 4.37 -1.55
CA ASN A 23 1.80 3.04 -1.10
C ASN A 23 1.70 2.92 0.42
N ARG A 24 2.32 3.86 1.15
CA ARG A 24 2.27 3.88 2.62
C ARG A 24 0.82 3.94 3.14
N ARG A 25 -0.02 4.77 2.52
CA ARG A 25 -1.43 4.89 2.92
C ARG A 25 -2.20 3.59 2.68
N ILE A 26 -1.95 2.90 1.57
CA ILE A 26 -2.57 1.61 1.26
C ILE A 26 -2.12 0.56 2.28
N GLU A 27 -0.81 0.47 2.53
CA GLU A 27 -0.22 -0.47 3.50
C GLU A 27 -0.79 -0.26 4.91
N GLU A 28 -0.88 0.99 5.38
CA GLU A 28 -1.44 1.32 6.69
C GLU A 28 -2.92 0.94 6.81
N ARG A 29 -3.71 1.22 5.77
CA ARG A 29 -5.13 0.86 5.72
C ARG A 29 -5.34 -0.64 5.68
N PHE A 30 -4.53 -1.37 4.90
CA PHE A 30 -4.63 -2.82 4.82
C PHE A 30 -4.18 -3.47 6.13
N ARG A 31 -3.15 -2.95 6.80
CA ARG A 31 -2.76 -3.36 8.16
C ARG A 31 -3.88 -3.16 9.16
N ALA A 32 -4.61 -2.04 9.08
CA ALA A 32 -5.78 -1.83 9.93
C ALA A 32 -6.91 -2.85 9.63
N ALA A 33 -7.12 -3.19 8.36
CA ALA A 33 -8.08 -4.21 7.96
C ALA A 33 -7.68 -5.62 8.46
N LEU A 34 -6.40 -5.97 8.42
CA LEU A 34 -5.86 -7.21 9.00
C LEU A 34 -6.12 -7.29 10.50
N PHE A 35 -5.86 -6.20 11.24
CA PHE A 35 -6.13 -6.15 12.67
C PHE A 35 -7.64 -6.26 13.00
N LEU A 36 -8.51 -5.72 12.15
CA LEU A 36 -9.96 -5.87 12.31
C LEU A 36 -10.44 -7.30 11.96
N ALA A 37 -9.80 -7.95 11.00
CA ALA A 37 -10.08 -9.33 10.62
C ALA A 37 -9.66 -10.32 11.73
N ASP A 38 -8.49 -10.10 12.33
CA ASP A 38 -8.00 -10.83 13.49
C ASP A 38 -7.19 -9.94 14.45
N PRO A 39 -7.79 -9.49 15.58
CA PRO A 39 -7.10 -8.68 16.58
C PRO A 39 -5.98 -9.42 17.34
N SER A 40 -5.90 -10.75 17.23
CA SER A 40 -4.87 -11.56 17.86
C SER A 40 -3.62 -11.76 17.01
N LEU A 41 -3.64 -11.26 15.76
CA LEU A 41 -2.54 -11.34 14.82
C LEU A 41 -1.31 -10.57 15.33
N ASP A 42 -0.13 -11.19 15.24
CA ASP A 42 1.13 -10.53 15.55
C ASP A 42 1.55 -9.60 14.40
N MET A 43 1.07 -8.36 14.45
CA MET A 43 1.31 -7.34 13.42
C MET A 43 2.79 -7.02 13.19
N ASP A 44 3.68 -7.29 14.15
CA ASP A 44 5.13 -7.09 14.00
C ASP A 44 5.75 -8.11 13.04
N SER A 45 5.13 -9.28 12.90
CA SER A 45 5.54 -10.34 11.96
C SER A 45 4.97 -10.17 10.55
N VAL A 46 3.99 -9.28 10.39
CA VAL A 46 3.25 -9.08 9.14
C VAL A 46 3.94 -8.08 8.24
N VAL A 47 4.18 -8.51 7.00
CA VAL A 47 4.70 -7.66 5.93
C VAL A 47 3.56 -7.31 4.98
N VAL A 48 3.34 -6.01 4.76
CA VAL A 48 2.42 -5.49 3.74
C VAL A 48 3.20 -4.53 2.87
N VAL A 49 3.21 -4.75 1.56
CA VAL A 49 3.88 -3.90 0.58
C VAL A 49 2.90 -3.56 -0.53
N SER A 50 2.68 -2.26 -0.76
CA SER A 50 1.89 -1.75 -1.86
C SER A 50 2.80 -1.27 -2.99
N ASN A 51 2.39 -1.52 -4.23
CA ASN A 51 3.05 -1.02 -5.42
C ASN A 51 2.05 -0.41 -6.41
N VAL A 52 1.70 0.85 -6.17
CA VAL A 52 0.82 1.66 -7.02
C VAL A 52 1.41 1.86 -8.42
N GLU A 53 2.75 1.85 -8.56
CA GLU A 53 3.40 1.94 -9.87
C GLU A 53 3.23 0.66 -10.70
N ASN A 54 3.05 -0.49 -10.04
CA ASN A 54 2.85 -1.79 -10.67
C ASN A 54 1.38 -2.25 -10.55
N ASP A 55 0.47 -1.51 -11.19
CA ASP A 55 -0.95 -1.86 -11.30
C ASP A 55 -1.68 -2.04 -9.95
N ASN A 56 -1.27 -1.27 -8.94
CA ASN A 56 -1.79 -1.37 -7.57
C ASN A 56 -1.62 -2.77 -6.93
N GLU A 57 -0.52 -3.45 -7.24
CA GLU A 57 -0.17 -4.72 -6.60
C GLU A 57 -0.03 -4.56 -5.08
N LEU A 58 -0.63 -5.50 -4.33
CA LEU A 58 -0.53 -5.57 -2.88
C LEU A 58 -0.01 -6.95 -2.49
N THR A 59 1.15 -6.98 -1.84
CA THR A 59 1.78 -8.21 -1.35
C THR A 59 1.69 -8.27 0.16
N VAL A 60 1.22 -9.40 0.67
CA VAL A 60 1.04 -9.65 2.11
C VAL A 60 1.72 -10.96 2.47
N ASP A 61 2.51 -10.95 3.54
CA ASP A 61 3.21 -12.14 4.05
C ASP A 61 3.14 -12.19 5.58
N GLY A 62 3.33 -13.39 6.14
CA GLY A 62 3.24 -13.64 7.58
C GLY A 62 1.81 -13.79 8.11
N VAL A 63 0.83 -13.99 7.23
CA VAL A 63 -0.60 -14.09 7.57
C VAL A 63 -1.25 -15.24 6.80
N ASP A 64 -2.17 -15.96 7.42
CA ASP A 64 -2.97 -16.98 6.75
C ASP A 64 -3.89 -16.38 5.68
N ASP A 65 -4.02 -17.06 4.54
CA ASP A 65 -4.84 -16.63 3.40
C ASP A 65 -6.30 -16.29 3.80
N GLU A 66 -6.89 -17.02 4.76
CA GLU A 66 -8.26 -16.74 5.24
C GLU A 66 -8.38 -15.36 5.91
N ILE A 67 -7.34 -14.92 6.62
CA ILE A 67 -7.31 -13.61 7.27
C ILE A 67 -7.06 -12.52 6.21
N ILE A 68 -6.22 -12.80 5.20
CA ILE A 68 -5.99 -11.92 4.06
C ILE A 68 -7.31 -11.68 3.31
N ASP A 69 -8.07 -12.73 3.00
CA ASP A 69 -9.37 -12.62 2.31
C ASP A 69 -10.37 -11.76 3.09
N LYS A 70 -10.46 -11.95 4.42
CA LYS A 70 -11.30 -11.14 5.30
C LYS A 70 -10.86 -9.68 5.34
N ALA A 71 -9.55 -9.45 5.44
CA ALA A 71 -8.99 -8.11 5.43
C ALA A 71 -9.22 -7.42 4.08
N MET A 72 -9.14 -8.15 2.96
CA MET A 72 -9.44 -7.61 1.63
C MET A 72 -10.88 -7.16 1.53
N ALA A 73 -11.85 -7.97 1.99
CA ALA A 73 -13.25 -7.58 2.00
C ALA A 73 -13.51 -6.32 2.84
N ILE A 74 -12.84 -6.19 4.00
CA ILE A 74 -12.91 -4.99 4.85
C ILE A 74 -12.27 -3.79 4.13
N PHE A 75 -11.10 -3.97 3.53
CA PHE A 75 -10.35 -2.92 2.85
C PHE A 75 -11.11 -2.35 1.64
N GLU A 76 -11.71 -3.21 0.81
CA GLU A 76 -12.55 -2.82 -0.32
C GLU A 76 -13.81 -2.08 0.14
N SER A 77 -14.44 -2.49 1.25
CA SER A 77 -15.63 -1.82 1.79
C SER A 77 -15.38 -0.39 2.29
N GLN A 78 -14.13 -0.04 2.58
CA GLN A 78 -13.73 1.32 2.99
C GLN A 78 -13.36 2.21 1.79
N SER A 79 -13.46 1.70 0.56
CA SER A 79 -13.09 2.41 -0.65
C SER A 79 -14.27 3.14 -1.31
N GLU A 80 -15.45 3.10 -0.68
CA GLU A 80 -16.62 3.96 -0.96
C GLU A 80 -16.66 5.19 -0.03
#